data_AF-A0A964RWL0-F1
#
_entry.id   AF-A0A964RWL0-F1
#
_cell.length_a   1.000
_cell.length_b   1.000
_cell.length_c   1.000
_cell.angle_alpha   90.00
_cell.angle_beta   90.00
_cell.angle_gamma   90.00
#
_symmetry.space_group_name_H-M   'P 1'
#
loop_
_entity.id
_entity.type
_entity.pdbx_description
1 polymer ?
#
loop_
_entity_poly.entity_id
_entity_poly.type
_entity_poly.pdbx_seq_one_letter_code
_entity_poly.pdbx_strand_id
1 'polypeptide(L)'
;MFFSKFFGKKKPQTTKPTVIADLPALNAWGTFFQGSGFILHSRFASTIPGEESNYIYLKSYPEVFELERKLFAEWLTTSTTGVYLQQWDENTSLWALVFVSFTNPEFRVIKTNINTPNFTTGYENGKPVIIIGNERVEME
;
A
#
# COMPACT_ATOMS: atom_id res chain seq x y z
N MET A 1 3.06 -14.58 74.90
CA MET A 1 3.21 -13.52 73.89
C MET A 1 2.97 -14.14 72.52
N PHE A 2 1.84 -13.82 71.90
CA PHE A 2 1.42 -14.31 70.58
C PHE A 2 2.01 -13.41 69.49
N PHE A 3 2.61 -14.01 68.45
CA PHE A 3 2.95 -13.30 67.21
C PHE A 3 2.36 -14.07 66.02
N SER A 4 1.12 -13.73 65.65
CA SER A 4 0.53 -14.10 64.36
C SER A 4 1.01 -13.10 63.31
N LYS A 5 1.95 -13.51 62.44
CA LYS A 5 2.31 -12.75 61.24
C LYS A 5 1.15 -12.81 60.24
N PHE A 6 0.55 -11.65 59.99
CA PHE A 6 -0.44 -11.41 58.94
C PHE A 6 0.19 -11.63 57.56
N PHE A 7 -0.06 -12.79 56.93
CA PHE A 7 0.09 -12.95 55.49
C PHE A 7 -1.25 -12.62 54.83
N GLY A 8 -1.45 -11.34 54.48
CA GLY A 8 -2.51 -10.94 53.57
C GLY A 8 -2.24 -11.54 52.20
N LYS A 9 -3.02 -12.55 51.80
CA LYS A 9 -2.98 -13.11 50.45
C LYS A 9 -3.36 -12.00 49.46
N LYS A 10 -2.39 -11.47 48.71
CA LYS A 10 -2.69 -10.64 47.53
C LYS A 10 -3.46 -11.52 46.55
N LYS A 11 -4.71 -11.16 46.26
CA LYS A 11 -5.51 -11.82 45.23
C LYS A 11 -4.75 -11.70 43.90
N PRO A 12 -4.62 -12.77 43.09
CA PRO A 12 -4.04 -12.66 41.77
C PRO A 12 -4.87 -11.66 40.98
N GLN A 13 -4.23 -10.59 40.50
CA GLN A 13 -4.84 -9.68 39.56
C GLN A 13 -5.10 -10.48 38.29
N THR A 14 -6.36 -10.82 38.04
CA THR A 14 -6.79 -11.33 36.75
C THR A 14 -6.59 -10.20 35.75
N THR A 15 -5.46 -10.19 35.06
CA THR A 15 -5.31 -9.40 33.84
C THR A 15 -6.36 -9.92 32.88
N LYS A 16 -7.45 -9.16 32.71
CA LYS A 16 -8.37 -9.39 31.60
C LYS A 16 -7.51 -9.38 30.34
N PRO A 17 -7.52 -10.42 29.50
CA PRO A 17 -6.89 -10.32 28.20
C PRO A 17 -7.52 -9.09 27.54
N THR A 18 -6.70 -8.11 27.19
CA THR A 18 -7.14 -7.01 26.34
C THR A 18 -7.68 -7.68 25.09
N VAL A 19 -9.00 -7.65 24.91
CA VAL A 19 -9.61 -8.12 23.68
C VAL A 19 -9.15 -7.12 22.62
N ILE A 20 -8.16 -7.53 21.85
CA ILE A 20 -7.69 -6.83 20.67
C ILE A 20 -8.74 -7.05 19.57
N ALA A 21 -9.96 -6.52 19.76
CA ALA A 21 -11.03 -6.66 18.76
C ALA A 21 -10.84 -5.73 17.56
N ASP A 22 -10.10 -4.63 17.75
CA ASP A 22 -10.04 -3.52 16.78
C ASP A 22 -8.64 -3.24 16.22
N LEU A 23 -7.68 -4.17 16.36
CA LEU A 23 -6.52 -4.08 15.46
C LEU A 23 -6.96 -4.64 14.11
N PRO A 24 -6.92 -3.86 13.01
CA PRO A 24 -7.04 -4.46 11.70
C PRO A 24 -6.00 -5.57 11.64
N ALA A 25 -6.43 -6.80 11.34
CA ALA A 25 -5.50 -7.92 11.28
C ALA A 25 -4.39 -7.48 10.32
N LEU A 26 -3.14 -7.46 10.80
CA LEU A 26 -1.98 -6.96 10.07
C LEU A 26 -1.82 -7.60 8.67
N ASN A 27 -2.53 -8.71 8.42
CA ASN A 27 -2.55 -9.50 7.20
C ASN A 27 -3.88 -9.46 6.43
N ALA A 28 -4.85 -8.62 6.80
CA ALA A 28 -6.12 -8.51 6.10
C ALA A 28 -5.97 -7.75 4.78
N TRP A 29 -6.68 -8.23 3.75
CA TRP A 29 -6.87 -7.47 2.52
C TRP A 29 -7.92 -6.38 2.76
N GLY A 30 -7.58 -5.13 2.45
CA GLY A 30 -8.49 -3.99 2.43
C GLY A 30 -8.77 -3.51 1.01
N THR A 31 -9.81 -2.70 0.82
CA THR A 31 -10.03 -2.02 -0.46
C THR A 31 -9.12 -0.80 -0.55
N PHE A 32 -8.27 -0.76 -1.57
CA PHE A 32 -7.36 0.36 -1.85
C PHE A 32 -7.95 1.35 -2.85
N PHE A 33 -8.63 0.84 -3.87
CA PHE A 33 -9.35 1.62 -4.86
C PHE A 33 -10.56 0.85 -5.36
N GLN A 34 -11.64 1.57 -5.69
CA GLN A 34 -12.82 1.02 -6.34
C GLN A 34 -13.43 2.07 -7.26
N GLY A 35 -13.52 1.76 -8.55
CA GLY A 35 -14.07 2.66 -9.56
C GLY A 35 -14.07 2.03 -10.94
N SER A 36 -14.95 2.49 -11.83
CA SER A 36 -14.99 2.07 -13.24
C SER A 36 -15.08 0.55 -13.47
N GLY A 37 -15.73 -0.18 -12.56
CA GLY A 37 -15.83 -1.65 -12.60
C GLY A 37 -14.55 -2.39 -12.18
N PHE A 38 -13.54 -1.67 -11.69
CA PHE A 38 -12.27 -2.18 -11.22
C PHE A 38 -12.14 -1.97 -9.70
N ILE A 39 -11.62 -2.99 -9.01
CA ILE A 39 -11.34 -2.95 -7.57
C ILE A 39 -9.88 -3.34 -7.38
N LEU A 40 -9.13 -2.54 -6.61
CA LEU A 40 -7.83 -2.92 -6.07
C LEU A 40 -7.97 -3.21 -4.60
N HIS A 41 -7.49 -4.37 -4.19
CA HIS A 41 -7.27 -4.69 -2.79
C HIS A 41 -5.80 -4.56 -2.45
N SER A 42 -5.51 -4.02 -1.27
CA SER A 42 -4.16 -3.95 -0.73
C SER A 42 -4.01 -4.74 0.55
N ARG A 43 -2.78 -5.20 0.81
CA ARG A 43 -2.36 -5.75 2.08
C ARG A 43 -0.98 -5.20 2.40
N PHE A 44 -0.76 -4.75 3.63
CA PHE A 44 0.55 -4.31 4.09
C PHE A 44 1.61 -5.41 3.89
N ALA A 45 2.77 -5.03 3.36
CA ALA A 45 3.92 -5.90 3.18
C ALA A 45 5.04 -5.56 4.16
N SER A 46 5.53 -4.32 4.11
CA SER A 46 6.56 -3.82 5.03
C SER A 46 6.66 -2.30 5.00
N THR A 47 7.41 -1.73 5.94
CA THR A 47 7.89 -0.35 5.90
C THR A 47 9.42 -0.41 5.89
N ILE A 48 10.08 0.26 4.94
CA ILE A 48 11.54 0.36 4.97
C ILE A 48 11.94 1.48 5.94
N PRO A 49 12.84 1.23 6.91
CA PRO A 49 13.35 2.29 7.77
C PRO A 49 14.04 3.39 6.95
N GLY A 50 13.53 4.62 7.05
CA GLY A 50 14.08 5.79 6.35
C GLY A 50 13.36 6.15 5.04
N GLU A 51 12.40 5.34 4.59
CA GLU A 51 11.48 5.67 3.49
C GLU A 51 10.18 6.27 4.05
N GLU A 52 9.56 7.20 3.31
CA GLU A 52 8.29 7.82 3.72
C GLU A 52 7.06 6.96 3.35
N SER A 53 7.25 5.89 2.58
CA SER A 53 6.14 5.07 2.05
C SER A 53 6.14 3.64 2.58
N ASN A 54 4.94 3.14 2.88
CA ASN A 54 4.71 1.72 3.12
C ASN A 54 4.72 0.96 1.80
N TYR A 55 5.15 -0.29 1.85
CA TYR A 55 5.03 -1.24 0.76
C TYR A 55 3.79 -2.11 0.98
N ILE A 56 3.06 -2.34 -0.11
CA ILE A 56 1.83 -3.11 -0.15
C ILE A 56 1.86 -4.16 -1.26
N TYR A 57 1.21 -5.29 -1.00
CA TYR A 57 0.78 -6.22 -2.03
C TYR A 57 -0.54 -5.77 -2.61
N LEU A 58 -0.74 -6.00 -3.91
CA LEU A 58 -1.98 -5.68 -4.61
C LEU A 58 -2.58 -6.94 -5.26
N LYS A 59 -3.90 -6.98 -5.31
CA LYS A 59 -4.68 -7.87 -6.18
C LYS A 59 -5.90 -7.10 -6.69
N SER A 60 -6.47 -7.52 -7.82
CA SER A 60 -7.56 -6.79 -8.45
C SER A 60 -8.78 -7.64 -8.77
N TYR A 61 -9.90 -6.97 -9.00
CA TYR A 61 -11.07 -7.52 -9.67
C TYR A 61 -11.56 -6.55 -10.76
N PRO A 62 -11.64 -6.95 -12.04
CA PRO A 62 -11.14 -8.21 -12.62
C PRO A 62 -9.66 -8.48 -12.33
N GLU A 63 -9.27 -9.75 -12.38
CA GLU A 63 -7.93 -10.21 -12.00
C GLU A 63 -6.85 -9.72 -12.98
N VAL A 64 -5.76 -9.19 -12.43
CA VAL A 64 -4.52 -8.82 -13.14
C VAL A 64 -3.38 -9.56 -12.43
N PHE A 65 -2.94 -10.68 -13.00
CA PHE A 65 -1.99 -11.60 -12.36
C PHE A 65 -0.64 -10.96 -12.02
N GLU A 66 -0.22 -9.95 -12.79
CA GLU A 66 1.04 -9.26 -12.60
C GLU A 66 1.09 -8.48 -11.28
N LEU A 67 -0.06 -7.99 -10.78
CA LEU A 67 -0.14 -7.25 -9.52
C LEU A 67 0.27 -8.11 -8.31
N GLU A 68 -0.13 -9.37 -8.29
CA GLU A 68 0.03 -10.24 -7.11
C GLU A 68 1.48 -10.62 -6.83
N ARG A 69 2.39 -10.43 -7.80
CA ARG A 69 3.79 -10.86 -7.75
C ARG A 69 4.75 -9.70 -7.53
N LYS A 70 4.24 -8.51 -7.24
CA LYS A 70 5.01 -7.26 -7.18
C LYS A 70 4.71 -6.52 -5.88
N LEU A 71 5.69 -5.72 -5.46
CA LEU A 71 5.54 -4.77 -4.37
C LEU A 71 5.24 -3.39 -4.93
N PHE A 72 4.36 -2.67 -4.27
CA PHE A 72 3.97 -1.31 -4.63
C PHE A 72 4.11 -0.39 -3.44
N ALA A 73 4.34 0.89 -3.69
CA ALA A 73 4.15 1.90 -2.66
C ALA A 73 2.64 2.05 -2.37
N GLU A 74 2.31 2.55 -1.18
CA GLU A 74 0.96 3.02 -0.84
C GLU A 74 0.61 4.34 -1.54
N TRP A 75 0.76 4.36 -2.88
CA TRP A 75 0.52 5.50 -3.74
C TRP A 75 -0.19 5.05 -5.01
N LEU A 76 -1.20 5.81 -5.42
CA LEU A 76 -1.86 5.65 -6.72
C LEU A 76 -2.34 7.01 -7.24
N THR A 77 -2.57 7.07 -8.55
CA THR A 77 -3.41 8.10 -9.17
C THR A 77 -4.24 7.48 -10.27
N THR A 78 -5.33 8.13 -10.66
CA THR A 78 -6.29 7.59 -11.63
C THR A 78 -6.42 8.52 -12.82
N SER A 79 -6.58 7.93 -14.00
CA SER A 79 -7.11 8.61 -15.17
C SER A 79 -8.53 8.12 -15.49
N THR A 80 -9.07 8.55 -16.62
CA THR A 80 -10.38 8.06 -17.10
C THR A 80 -10.33 6.61 -17.56
N THR A 81 -9.14 6.12 -17.93
CA THR A 81 -8.94 4.81 -18.55
C THR A 81 -8.31 3.78 -17.62
N GLY A 82 -7.68 4.21 -16.53
CA GLY A 82 -7.04 3.28 -15.61
C GLY A 82 -6.44 3.91 -14.35
N VAL A 83 -5.63 3.12 -13.67
CA VAL A 83 -4.91 3.49 -12.45
C VAL A 83 -3.41 3.39 -12.68
N TYR A 84 -2.70 4.41 -12.21
CA TYR A 84 -1.26 4.45 -12.17
C TYR A 84 -0.78 4.07 -10.77
N LEU A 85 0.25 3.24 -10.72
CA LEU A 85 0.81 2.67 -9.52
C LEU A 85 2.32 2.86 -9.51
N GLN A 86 2.87 3.06 -8.31
CA GLN A 86 4.31 3.10 -8.09
C GLN A 86 4.79 1.72 -7.67
N GLN A 87 5.45 1.00 -8.58
CA GLN A 87 5.96 -0.35 -8.36
C GLN A 87 7.41 -0.30 -7.90
N TRP A 88 7.75 -1.10 -6.90
CA TRP A 88 9.13 -1.40 -6.53
C TRP A 88 9.68 -2.53 -7.41
N ASP A 89 10.88 -2.34 -7.97
CA ASP A 89 11.61 -3.41 -8.65
C ASP A 89 12.71 -3.94 -7.73
N GLU A 90 12.49 -5.15 -7.20
CA GLU A 90 13.41 -5.82 -6.28
C GLU A 90 14.77 -6.14 -6.93
N ASN A 91 14.82 -6.31 -8.26
CA ASN A 91 16.08 -6.66 -8.94
C ASN A 91 17.01 -5.46 -9.08
N THR A 92 16.44 -4.29 -9.36
CA THR A 92 17.21 -3.05 -9.60
C THR A 92 17.26 -2.14 -8.38
N SER A 93 16.41 -2.38 -7.37
CA SER A 93 16.18 -1.46 -6.26
C SER A 93 15.80 -0.04 -6.74
N LEU A 94 15.02 0.02 -7.81
CA LEU A 94 14.51 1.26 -8.40
C LEU A 94 12.99 1.19 -8.52
N TRP A 95 12.37 2.35 -8.70
CA TRP A 95 10.94 2.48 -8.91
C TRP A 95 10.57 2.36 -10.38
N ALA A 96 9.35 1.91 -10.62
CA ALA A 96 8.70 1.91 -11.92
C ALA A 96 7.31 2.53 -11.83
N LEU A 97 6.94 3.30 -12.85
CA LEU A 97 5.57 3.74 -13.06
C LEU A 97 4.85 2.67 -13.88
N VAL A 98 3.75 2.17 -13.32
CA VAL A 98 2.90 1.16 -13.93
C VAL A 98 1.52 1.74 -14.17
N PHE A 99 0.88 1.33 -15.25
CA PHE A 99 -0.52 1.61 -15.54
C PHE A 99 -1.30 0.29 -15.60
N VAL A 100 -2.53 0.32 -15.07
CA VAL A 100 -3.49 -0.78 -15.16
C VAL A 100 -4.81 -0.24 -15.71
N SER A 101 -5.24 -0.77 -16.84
CA SER A 101 -6.47 -0.35 -17.52
C SER A 101 -7.73 -0.89 -16.85
N PHE A 102 -8.82 -0.11 -16.86
CA PHE A 102 -10.11 -0.51 -16.30
C PHE A 102 -10.93 -1.43 -17.22
N THR A 103 -10.88 -1.22 -18.54
CA THR A 103 -11.76 -1.91 -19.51
C THR A 103 -11.18 -3.23 -20.01
N ASN A 104 -9.87 -3.27 -20.23
CA ASN A 104 -9.14 -4.48 -20.54
C ASN A 104 -8.00 -4.55 -19.54
N PRO A 105 -8.11 -5.33 -18.45
CA PRO A 105 -7.21 -5.30 -17.29
C PRO A 105 -5.78 -5.70 -17.67
N GLU A 106 -5.10 -4.78 -18.34
CA GLU A 106 -3.77 -4.89 -18.90
C GLU A 106 -2.82 -4.18 -17.95
N PHE A 107 -1.79 -4.91 -17.54
CA PHE A 107 -0.67 -4.37 -16.79
C PHE A 107 0.39 -3.86 -17.77
N ARG A 108 0.72 -2.57 -17.71
CA ARG A 108 1.76 -1.96 -18.56
C ARG A 108 2.76 -1.18 -17.74
N VAL A 109 4.03 -1.45 -17.94
CA VAL A 109 5.11 -0.64 -17.37
C VAL A 109 5.31 0.58 -18.26
N ILE A 110 5.03 1.77 -17.73
CA ILE A 110 5.14 3.04 -18.45
C ILE A 110 6.57 3.58 -18.40
N LYS A 111 7.21 3.45 -17.24
CA LYS A 111 8.57 3.94 -17.02
C LYS A 111 9.29 3.10 -15.98
N THR A 112 10.57 2.85 -16.18
CA THR A 112 11.47 2.13 -15.25
C THR A 112 12.65 3.00 -14.83
N ASN A 113 13.53 2.44 -14.00
CA ASN A 113 14.79 3.05 -13.56
C ASN A 113 14.60 4.41 -12.87
N ILE A 114 13.53 4.56 -12.09
CA ILE A 114 13.23 5.78 -11.35
C ILE A 114 13.93 5.69 -9.99
N ASN A 115 14.81 6.63 -9.70
CA ASN A 115 15.65 6.62 -8.49
C ASN A 115 15.07 7.42 -7.31
N THR A 116 13.82 7.87 -7.42
CA THR A 116 13.15 8.65 -6.39
C THR A 116 11.76 8.08 -6.14
N PRO A 117 11.31 7.97 -4.87
CA PRO A 117 9.93 7.59 -4.56
C PRO A 117 8.96 8.76 -4.71
N ASN A 118 9.43 9.96 -5.07
CA ASN A 118 8.65 11.19 -5.05
C ASN A 118 7.79 11.33 -6.31
N PHE A 119 6.62 10.70 -6.27
CA PHE A 119 5.60 10.75 -7.31
C PHE A 119 4.50 11.71 -6.89
N THR A 120 4.20 12.69 -7.74
CA THR A 120 3.11 13.64 -7.52
C THR A 120 2.28 13.78 -8.78
N THR A 121 1.11 14.38 -8.66
CA THR A 121 0.19 14.61 -9.78
C THR A 121 0.00 16.10 -10.00
N GLY A 122 -0.17 16.51 -11.25
CA GLY A 122 -0.45 17.90 -11.60
C GLY A 122 -1.33 18.00 -12.84
N TYR A 123 -1.53 19.24 -13.28
CA TYR A 123 -2.18 19.57 -14.54
C TYR A 123 -1.30 20.55 -15.31
N GLU A 124 -0.97 20.20 -16.55
CA GLU A 124 -0.20 21.06 -17.45
C GLU A 124 -0.88 21.08 -18.83
N ASN A 125 -1.01 22.27 -19.43
CA ASN A 125 -1.63 22.45 -20.75
C ASN A 125 -3.02 21.79 -20.89
N GLY A 126 -3.80 21.82 -19.80
CA GLY A 126 -5.14 21.22 -19.76
C GLY A 126 -5.16 19.69 -19.66
N LYS A 127 -4.02 19.04 -19.42
CA LYS A 127 -3.91 17.59 -19.30
C LYS A 127 -3.39 17.16 -17.93
N PRO A 128 -3.89 16.05 -17.37
CA PRO A 128 -3.33 15.47 -16.16
C PRO A 128 -1.94 14.89 -16.42
N VAL A 129 -1.01 15.13 -15.50
CA VAL A 129 0.37 14.65 -15.57
C VAL A 129 0.83 14.04 -14.25
N ILE A 130 1.75 13.08 -14.33
CA ILE A 130 2.51 12.55 -13.20
C ILE A 130 3.89 13.20 -13.24
N ILE A 131 4.29 13.78 -12.11
CA ILE A 131 5.58 14.43 -11.92
C ILE A 131 6.43 13.49 -11.07
N ILE A 132 7.59 13.11 -11.61
CA ILE A 132 8.53 12.17 -11.02
C ILE A 132 9.89 12.88 -10.94
N GLY A 133 10.23 13.40 -9.77
CA GLY A 133 11.36 14.33 -9.64
C GLY A 133 11.19 15.55 -10.56
N ASN A 134 12.05 15.68 -11.58
CA ASN A 134 11.99 16.77 -12.56
C ASN A 134 11.30 16.38 -13.87
N GLU A 135 10.90 15.12 -14.00
CA GLU A 135 10.30 14.59 -15.22
C GLU A 135 8.78 14.59 -15.16
N ARG A 136 8.17 14.61 -16.35
CA ARG A 136 6.72 14.69 -16.54
C ARG A 136 6.27 13.55 -17.44
N VAL A 137 5.22 12.87 -17.02
CA VAL A 137 4.55 11.81 -17.79
C VAL A 137 3.09 12.20 -17.97
N GLU A 138 2.65 12.36 -19.22
CA GLU A 138 1.25 12.61 -19.54
C GLU A 138 0.40 11.37 -19.23
N MET A 139 -0.76 11.57 -18.61
CA MET A 139 -1.70 10.49 -18.30
C MET A 139 -2.67 10.26 -19.46
N GLU A 140 -3.05 8.99 -19.68
CA GLU A 140 -3.97 8.54 -20.74
C GLU A 140 -5.45 8.65 -20.36
#